data_AF-A0ABD5KDM5-F1
#
_entry.id   AF-A0ABD5KDM5-F1
#
_cell.length_a   1.000
_cell.length_b   1.000
_cell.length_c   1.000
_cell.angle_alpha   90.00
_cell.angle_beta   90.00
_cell.angle_gamma   90.00
#
_symmetry.space_group_name_H-M   'P 1'
#
loop_
_entity.id
_entity.type
_entity.pdbx_description
1 polymer ?
#
loop_
_entity_poly.entity_id
_entity_poly.type
_entity_poly.pdbx_seq_one_letter_code
_entity_poly.pdbx_strand_id
1 'polypeptide(L)'
;MIIINPIGNNIEKMLLHYEKNGHLTLQASLISNSSVVYRLQDYCLKVYASRARLDGEIESEALRALESNSYAPKLYAYSPGEYTLTEWIEAFKLKEYRVTYGHIPPNLIYDMFTTELQQIHAGYWDWDVIRYENLLWTKTGDVKRTNFWLCEPVNSRRENLYNHVIRRIDNIYNGDRTEMEAMKQYFYRHQLTSLEIEQAFSDFRSQRPRLAIAQ
;
A
#
# COMPACT_ATOMS: atom_id res chain seq x y z
N MET A 1 -11.48 14.83 -15.30
CA MET A 1 -10.08 14.77 -14.81
C MET A 1 -9.79 15.85 -13.77
N ILE A 2 -9.07 15.51 -12.71
CA ILE A 2 -8.47 16.41 -11.72
C ILE A 2 -6.96 16.14 -11.73
N ILE A 3 -6.14 17.18 -11.93
CA ILE A 3 -4.67 17.09 -11.90
C ILE A 3 -4.18 17.59 -10.53
N ILE A 4 -3.38 16.79 -9.85
CA ILE A 4 -2.82 17.06 -8.52
C ILE A 4 -1.35 17.42 -8.61
N ASN A 5 -0.57 16.63 -9.36
CA ASN A 5 0.83 16.90 -9.65
C ASN A 5 1.05 17.07 -11.16
N PRO A 6 2.07 17.84 -11.59
CA PRO A 6 2.36 18.01 -13.01
C PRO A 6 2.50 16.69 -13.75
N ILE A 7 1.87 16.58 -14.91
CA ILE A 7 1.96 15.44 -15.84
C ILE A 7 2.44 15.92 -17.21
N GLY A 8 3.07 15.02 -17.97
CA GLY A 8 3.49 15.35 -19.33
C GLY A 8 2.29 15.52 -20.29
N ASN A 9 2.40 16.45 -21.24
CA ASN A 9 1.35 16.74 -22.24
C ASN A 9 0.82 15.49 -22.96
N ASN A 10 1.67 14.49 -23.19
CA ASN A 10 1.27 13.25 -23.85
C ASN A 10 0.33 12.40 -22.97
N ILE A 11 0.60 12.36 -21.65
CA ILE A 11 -0.24 11.66 -20.68
C ILE A 11 -1.59 12.36 -20.56
N GLU A 12 -1.59 13.69 -20.45
CA GLU A 12 -2.82 14.48 -20.36
C GLU A 12 -3.71 14.26 -21.60
N LYS A 13 -3.15 14.34 -22.80
CA LYS A 13 -3.89 14.06 -24.05
C LYS A 13 -4.47 12.66 -24.10
N MET A 14 -3.74 11.66 -23.60
CA MET A 14 -4.19 10.28 -23.54
C MET A 14 -5.35 10.11 -22.55
N LEU A 15 -5.30 10.75 -21.38
CA LEU A 15 -6.39 10.73 -20.40
C LEU A 15 -7.64 11.43 -20.96
N LEU A 16 -7.49 12.58 -21.61
CA LEU A 16 -8.61 13.28 -22.27
C LEU A 16 -9.23 12.43 -23.40
N HIS A 17 -8.40 11.68 -24.14
CA HIS A 17 -8.90 10.72 -25.12
C HIS A 17 -9.71 9.60 -24.46
N TYR A 18 -9.23 9.06 -23.33
CA TYR A 18 -9.96 8.05 -22.57
C TYR A 18 -11.31 8.58 -22.07
N GLU A 19 -11.36 9.76 -21.46
CA GLU A 19 -12.62 10.37 -20.97
C GLU A 19 -13.65 10.57 -22.08
N LYS A 20 -13.19 10.88 -23.30
CA LYS A 20 -14.08 11.07 -24.46
C LYS A 20 -14.58 9.77 -25.08
N ASN A 21 -13.75 8.72 -25.10
CA ASN A 21 -14.02 7.53 -25.92
C ASN A 21 -14.21 6.23 -25.11
N GLY A 22 -13.92 6.25 -23.80
CA GLY A 22 -14.10 5.13 -22.88
C GLY A 22 -13.12 3.96 -23.06
N HIS A 23 -12.08 4.10 -23.89
CA HIS A 23 -11.10 3.05 -24.13
C HIS A 23 -9.68 3.58 -24.36
N LEU A 24 -8.70 2.71 -24.12
CA LEU A 24 -7.28 2.93 -24.39
C LEU A 24 -6.76 1.79 -25.27
N THR A 25 -5.95 2.12 -26.26
CA THR A 25 -5.27 1.12 -27.10
C THR A 25 -3.87 0.85 -26.55
N LEU A 26 -3.81 0.21 -25.39
CA LEU A 26 -2.56 -0.09 -24.67
C LEU A 26 -2.57 -1.52 -24.15
N GLN A 27 -1.39 -2.10 -24.00
CA GLN A 27 -1.24 -3.40 -23.35
C GLN A 27 -1.39 -3.23 -21.84
N ALA A 28 -2.34 -3.94 -21.25
CA ALA A 28 -2.54 -3.94 -19.80
C ALA A 28 -1.38 -4.66 -19.10
N SER A 29 -0.95 -4.11 -17.97
CA SER A 29 0.01 -4.75 -17.06
C SER A 29 -0.68 -5.72 -16.09
N LEU A 30 -1.91 -5.38 -15.67
CA LEU A 30 -2.76 -6.25 -14.86
C LEU A 30 -4.23 -6.08 -15.27
N ILE A 31 -4.95 -7.18 -15.37
CA ILE A 31 -6.39 -7.18 -15.63
C ILE A 31 -7.07 -7.91 -14.47
N SER A 32 -8.04 -7.25 -13.85
CA SER A 32 -8.88 -7.83 -12.82
C SER A 32 -10.35 -7.63 -13.16
N ASN A 33 -11.22 -8.17 -12.30
CA ASN A 33 -12.65 -7.98 -12.43
C ASN A 33 -13.09 -6.52 -12.18
N SER A 34 -12.40 -5.79 -11.32
CA SER A 34 -12.78 -4.45 -10.89
C SER A 34 -12.00 -3.34 -11.59
N SER A 35 -10.83 -3.65 -12.16
CA SER A 35 -9.96 -2.65 -12.77
C SER A 35 -8.95 -3.24 -13.75
N VAL A 36 -8.44 -2.38 -14.62
CA VAL A 36 -7.30 -2.63 -15.51
C VAL A 36 -6.19 -1.66 -15.17
N VAL A 37 -4.96 -2.17 -14.99
CA VAL A 37 -3.77 -1.37 -14.70
C VAL A 37 -2.87 -1.33 -15.92
N TYR A 38 -2.42 -0.13 -16.27
CA TYR A 38 -1.46 0.12 -17.35
C TYR A 38 -0.22 0.79 -16.79
N ARG A 39 0.96 0.29 -17.16
CA ARG A 39 2.24 1.00 -16.99
C ARG A 39 2.43 1.98 -18.15
N LEU A 40 2.67 3.25 -17.81
CA LEU A 40 2.94 4.33 -18.76
C LEU A 40 4.26 5.00 -18.37
N GLN A 41 5.40 4.42 -18.76
CA GLN A 41 6.72 4.87 -18.30
C GLN A 41 6.80 4.87 -16.75
N ASP A 42 6.80 6.06 -16.15
CA ASP A 42 6.89 6.31 -14.70
C ASP A 42 5.51 6.40 -14.03
N TYR A 43 4.42 6.23 -14.78
CA TYR A 43 3.06 6.30 -14.26
C TYR A 43 2.39 4.93 -14.24
N CYS A 44 1.55 4.74 -13.23
CA CYS A 44 0.59 3.66 -13.11
C CYS A 44 -0.81 4.22 -13.33
N LEU A 45 -1.47 3.83 -14.42
CA LEU A 45 -2.87 4.17 -14.66
C LEU A 45 -3.76 2.98 -14.30
N LYS A 46 -4.56 3.13 -13.24
CA LYS A 46 -5.60 2.17 -12.86
C LYS A 46 -6.95 2.69 -13.33
N VAL A 47 -7.59 1.97 -14.24
CA VAL A 47 -8.92 2.25 -14.78
C VAL A 47 -9.93 1.32 -14.12
N TYR A 48 -10.99 1.86 -13.53
CA TYR A 48 -12.02 1.07 -12.85
C TYR A 48 -13.11 0.63 -13.82
N ALA A 49 -13.60 -0.59 -13.66
CA ALA A 49 -14.80 -1.05 -14.34
C ALA A 49 -16.02 -0.31 -13.77
N SER A 50 -17.08 -0.14 -14.57
CA SER A 50 -18.29 0.58 -14.11
C SER A 50 -18.90 0.01 -12.83
N ARG A 51 -18.76 -1.30 -12.60
CA ARG A 51 -19.22 -1.98 -11.37
C ARG A 51 -18.40 -1.66 -10.11
N ALA A 52 -17.18 -1.16 -10.29
CA ALA A 52 -16.23 -0.81 -9.23
C ALA A 52 -16.02 0.70 -9.14
N ARG A 53 -16.99 1.49 -9.63
CA ARG A 53 -16.93 2.96 -9.60
C ARG A 53 -16.76 3.47 -8.18
N LEU A 54 -17.53 2.95 -7.22
CA LEU A 54 -17.45 3.35 -5.82
C LEU A 54 -16.06 3.06 -5.23
N ASP A 55 -15.50 1.88 -5.51
CA ASP A 55 -14.14 1.50 -5.10
C ASP A 55 -13.11 2.52 -5.61
N GLY A 56 -13.28 2.97 -6.86
CA GLY A 56 -12.41 3.99 -7.46
C GLY A 56 -12.60 5.39 -6.89
N GLU A 57 -13.81 5.76 -6.46
CA GLU A 57 -14.07 7.01 -5.73
C GLU A 57 -13.36 6.99 -4.37
N ILE A 58 -13.52 5.91 -3.61
CA ILE A 58 -12.88 5.70 -2.29
C ILE A 58 -11.35 5.72 -2.43
N GLU A 59 -10.79 4.95 -3.37
CA GLU A 59 -9.34 4.89 -3.58
C GLU A 59 -8.75 6.24 -3.98
N SER A 60 -9.46 7.02 -4.81
CA SER A 60 -9.01 8.35 -5.23
C SER A 60 -8.98 9.33 -4.05
N GLU A 61 -9.99 9.30 -3.17
CA GLU A 61 -10.03 10.14 -1.97
C GLU A 61 -8.92 9.78 -0.98
N ALA A 62 -8.71 8.49 -0.73
CA ALA A 62 -7.64 8.00 0.13
C ALA A 62 -6.26 8.40 -0.40
N LEU A 63 -5.99 8.18 -1.69
CA LEU A 63 -4.72 8.57 -2.33
C LEU A 63 -4.47 10.08 -2.23
N ARG A 64 -5.52 10.89 -2.40
CA ARG A 64 -5.41 12.34 -2.28
C ARG A 64 -5.05 12.77 -0.86
N ALA A 65 -5.68 12.17 0.15
CA ALA A 65 -5.36 12.48 1.55
C ALA A 65 -3.96 12.01 1.96
N LEU A 66 -3.46 10.96 1.33
CA LEU A 66 -2.15 10.37 1.57
C LEU A 66 -1.03 11.02 0.74
N GLU A 67 -1.27 12.14 0.05
CA GLU A 67 -0.26 12.75 -0.84
C GLU A 67 1.06 13.12 -0.12
N SER A 68 0.99 13.50 1.15
CA SER A 68 2.17 13.81 1.98
C SER A 68 2.82 12.58 2.62
N ASN A 69 2.19 11.40 2.51
CA ASN A 69 2.68 10.17 3.08
C ASN A 69 3.68 9.50 2.12
N SER A 70 4.96 9.43 2.50
CA SER A 70 6.02 8.84 1.67
C SER A 70 5.79 7.36 1.33
N TYR A 71 4.99 6.66 2.14
CA TYR A 71 4.66 5.25 1.92
C TYR A 71 3.50 5.05 0.94
N ALA A 72 2.76 6.09 0.58
CA ALA A 72 1.75 6.01 -0.47
C ALA A 72 2.38 6.33 -1.85
N PRO A 73 1.78 5.85 -2.95
CA PRO A 73 2.18 6.22 -4.28
C PRO A 73 1.81 7.69 -4.52
N LYS A 74 2.72 8.47 -5.08
CA LYS A 74 2.41 9.83 -5.50
C LYS A 74 1.22 9.84 -6.48
N LEU A 75 0.19 10.65 -6.18
CA LEU A 75 -0.98 10.83 -7.03
C LEU A 75 -0.74 11.98 -8.03
N TYR A 76 -0.85 11.70 -9.32
CA TYR A 76 -0.66 12.69 -10.37
C TYR A 76 -1.98 13.27 -10.87
N ALA A 77 -2.93 12.42 -11.20
CA ALA A 77 -4.26 12.81 -11.66
C ALA A 77 -5.28 11.73 -11.35
N TYR A 78 -6.56 12.08 -11.35
CA TYR A 78 -7.64 11.10 -11.24
C TYR A 78 -8.95 11.62 -11.83
N SER A 79 -9.85 10.70 -12.17
CA SER A 79 -11.27 10.98 -12.39
C SER A 79 -12.06 10.11 -11.40
N PRO A 80 -12.83 10.68 -10.46
CA PRO A 80 -13.50 9.92 -9.41
C PRO A 80 -14.29 8.73 -9.96
N GLY A 81 -13.92 7.53 -9.52
CA GLY A 81 -14.56 6.27 -9.91
C GLY A 81 -14.27 5.77 -11.32
N GLU A 82 -13.44 6.48 -12.08
CA GLU A 82 -13.09 6.10 -13.46
C GLU A 82 -11.62 5.70 -13.56
N TYR A 83 -10.70 6.51 -13.03
CA TYR A 83 -9.29 6.14 -12.99
C TYR A 83 -8.49 6.92 -11.95
N THR A 84 -7.36 6.33 -11.54
CA THR A 84 -6.27 7.01 -10.83
C THR A 84 -4.98 6.88 -11.62
N LEU A 85 -4.20 7.95 -11.66
CA LEU A 85 -2.86 8.00 -12.23
C LEU A 85 -1.87 8.26 -11.09
N THR A 86 -1.10 7.24 -10.72
CA THR A 86 -0.10 7.30 -9.65
C THR A 86 1.31 7.07 -10.19
N GLU A 87 2.33 7.17 -9.34
CA GLU A 87 3.67 6.69 -9.67
C GLU A 87 3.67 5.18 -9.96
N TRP A 88 4.41 4.77 -10.98
CA TRP A 88 4.75 3.37 -11.17
C TRP A 88 5.85 2.99 -10.18
N ILE A 89 5.56 2.04 -9.31
CA ILE A 89 6.50 1.58 -8.30
C ILE A 89 7.23 0.36 -8.85
N GLU A 90 8.52 0.51 -9.16
CA GLU A 90 9.40 -0.61 -9.53
C GLU A 90 9.81 -1.38 -8.27
N ALA A 91 8.93 -2.28 -7.82
CA ALA A 91 9.03 -3.01 -6.56
C ALA A 91 8.36 -4.39 -6.65
N PHE A 92 8.55 -5.17 -5.59
CA PHE A 92 8.12 -6.57 -5.51
C PHE A 92 7.16 -6.78 -4.34
N LYS A 93 6.13 -7.61 -4.52
CA LYS A 93 5.38 -8.17 -3.39
C LYS A 93 6.30 -9.08 -2.57
N LEU A 94 5.94 -9.36 -1.32
CA LEU A 94 6.75 -10.19 -0.40
C LEU A 94 7.24 -11.51 -1.04
N LYS A 95 6.35 -12.23 -1.73
CA LYS A 95 6.71 -13.50 -2.40
C LYS A 95 7.72 -13.29 -3.53
N GLU A 96 7.52 -12.27 -4.36
CA GLU A 96 8.39 -11.95 -5.48
C GLU A 96 9.76 -11.45 -5.01
N TYR A 97 9.78 -10.65 -3.95
CA TYR A 97 11.00 -10.17 -3.31
C TYR A 97 11.85 -11.35 -2.81
N ARG A 98 11.22 -12.30 -2.10
CA ARG A 98 11.88 -13.51 -1.61
C ARG A 98 12.45 -14.36 -2.73
N VAL A 99 11.69 -14.58 -3.80
CA VAL A 99 12.16 -15.36 -4.96
C VAL A 99 13.34 -14.67 -5.66
N THR A 100 13.30 -13.35 -5.74
CA THR A 100 14.32 -12.56 -6.46
C THR A 100 15.62 -12.42 -5.67
N TYR A 101 15.54 -12.18 -4.36
CA TYR A 101 16.71 -11.88 -3.52
C TYR A 101 17.14 -13.03 -2.61
N GLY A 102 16.33 -14.09 -2.49
CA GLY A 102 16.62 -15.25 -1.63
C GLY A 102 16.40 -15.00 -0.13
N HIS A 103 15.83 -13.85 0.25
CA HIS A 103 15.52 -13.48 1.62
C HIS A 103 14.27 -12.59 1.71
N ILE A 104 13.69 -12.48 2.91
CA ILE A 104 12.59 -11.53 3.19
C ILE A 104 13.11 -10.08 3.24
N PRO A 105 12.23 -9.06 3.09
CA PRO A 105 12.60 -7.68 3.37
C PRO A 105 13.18 -7.53 4.79
N PRO A 106 14.36 -6.89 4.97
CA PRO A 106 15.02 -6.80 6.28
C PRO A 106 14.17 -6.13 7.36
N ASN A 107 13.30 -5.20 6.95
CA ASN A 107 12.45 -4.42 7.86
C ASN A 107 10.98 -4.86 7.83
N LEU A 108 10.68 -6.09 7.41
CA LEU A 108 9.31 -6.57 7.13
C LEU A 108 8.26 -6.13 8.16
N ILE A 109 8.42 -6.48 9.44
CA ILE A 109 7.45 -6.14 10.50
C ILE A 109 7.44 -4.62 10.77
N TYR A 110 8.61 -3.98 10.71
CA TYR A 110 8.73 -2.54 10.91
C TYR A 110 7.97 -1.77 9.82
N ASP A 111 8.13 -2.15 8.57
CA ASP A 111 7.46 -1.58 7.40
C ASP A 111 5.94 -1.79 7.47
N MET A 112 5.51 -3.00 7.86
CA MET A 112 4.09 -3.30 8.07
C MET A 112 3.44 -2.32 9.04
N PHE A 113 4.04 -2.10 10.21
CA PHE A 113 3.47 -1.22 11.23
C PHE A 113 3.66 0.26 10.94
N THR A 114 4.82 0.65 10.43
CA THR A 114 5.09 2.08 10.13
C THR A 114 4.14 2.58 9.05
N THR A 115 3.93 1.80 7.98
CA THR A 115 2.98 2.17 6.92
C THR A 115 1.54 2.24 7.43
N GLU A 116 1.14 1.34 8.34
CA GLU A 116 -0.19 1.33 8.97
C GLU A 116 -0.42 2.56 9.87
N LEU A 117 0.56 2.89 10.72
CA LEU A 117 0.52 4.07 11.59
C LEU A 117 0.46 5.38 10.81
N GLN A 118 1.28 5.51 9.76
CA GLN A 118 1.31 6.70 8.91
C GLN A 118 -0.01 6.88 8.15
N GLN A 119 -0.66 5.78 7.76
CA GLN A 119 -1.98 5.84 7.15
C GLN A 119 -3.06 6.32 8.15
N ILE A 120 -3.04 5.80 9.38
CA ILE A 120 -3.94 6.25 10.45
C ILE A 120 -3.71 7.71 10.78
N HIS A 121 -2.45 8.15 10.82
CA HIS A 121 -2.08 9.55 11.06
C HIS A 121 -2.69 10.48 10.01
N ALA A 122 -2.65 10.06 8.74
CA ALA A 122 -3.32 10.75 7.63
C ALA A 122 -4.86 10.69 7.68
N GLY A 123 -5.45 9.99 8.65
CA GLY A 123 -6.89 9.95 8.87
C GLY A 123 -7.61 8.80 8.17
N TYR A 124 -6.89 7.76 7.74
CA TYR A 124 -7.45 6.64 6.99
C TYR A 124 -7.07 5.28 7.57
N TRP A 125 -7.95 4.29 7.40
CA TRP A 125 -7.72 2.90 7.81
C TRP A 125 -8.06 1.95 6.68
N ASP A 126 -7.20 0.96 6.48
CA ASP A 126 -7.34 -0.06 5.45
C ASP A 126 -8.01 -1.28 6.07
N TRP A 127 -9.29 -1.48 5.72
CA TRP A 127 -10.08 -2.62 6.19
C TRP A 127 -9.72 -3.93 5.50
N ASP A 128 -8.82 -3.91 4.51
CA ASP A 128 -8.40 -5.10 3.80
C ASP A 128 -7.72 -6.10 4.76
N VAL A 129 -8.25 -7.32 4.82
CA VAL A 129 -7.69 -8.40 5.65
C VAL A 129 -6.34 -8.87 5.10
N ILE A 130 -6.07 -8.62 3.82
CA ILE A 130 -4.78 -8.87 3.18
C ILE A 130 -3.95 -7.59 3.02
N ARG A 131 -4.19 -6.56 3.84
CA ARG A 131 -3.52 -5.25 3.71
C ARG A 131 -1.99 -5.27 3.63
N TYR A 132 -1.29 -6.29 4.13
CA TYR A 132 0.17 -6.38 3.95
C TYR A 132 0.61 -7.11 2.67
N GLU A 133 -0.32 -7.73 1.92
CA GLU A 133 -0.10 -8.16 0.53
C GLU A 133 -0.05 -6.98 -0.45
N ASN A 134 -0.61 -5.84 -0.04
CA ASN A 134 -0.58 -4.59 -0.80
C ASN A 134 0.71 -3.77 -0.55
N LEU A 135 1.66 -4.31 0.22
CA LEU A 135 2.99 -3.73 0.39
C LEU A 135 3.93 -4.22 -0.72
N LEU A 136 4.67 -3.27 -1.29
CA LEU A 136 5.69 -3.50 -2.29
C LEU A 136 7.03 -3.00 -1.76
N TRP A 137 8.08 -3.81 -1.91
CA TRP A 137 9.44 -3.47 -1.54
C TRP A 137 10.30 -3.24 -2.77
N THR A 138 10.94 -2.08 -2.85
CA THR A 138 11.89 -1.74 -3.91
C THR A 138 13.18 -2.56 -3.73
N LYS A 139 14.05 -2.53 -4.74
CA LYS A 139 15.40 -3.13 -4.65
C LYS A 139 16.24 -2.55 -3.50
N THR A 140 16.02 -1.28 -3.14
CA THR A 140 16.73 -0.61 -2.04
C THR A 140 16.15 -0.96 -0.67
N GLY A 141 15.03 -1.69 -0.62
CA GLY A 141 14.34 -2.05 0.61
C GLY A 141 13.31 -1.02 1.09
N ASP A 142 13.07 0.04 0.31
CA ASP A 142 12.00 1.00 0.60
C ASP A 142 10.63 0.35 0.36
N VAL A 143 9.65 0.72 1.19
CA VAL A 143 8.30 0.15 1.13
C VAL A 143 7.28 1.17 0.61
N LYS A 144 6.38 0.71 -0.25
CA LYS A 144 5.19 1.45 -0.67
C LYS A 144 3.95 0.59 -0.45
N ARG A 145 2.89 1.21 0.04
CA ARG A 145 1.55 0.63 0.13
C ARG A 145 0.78 0.98 -1.13
N THR A 146 0.02 0.04 -1.65
CA THR A 146 -0.82 0.22 -2.84
C THR A 146 -2.25 -0.20 -2.56
N ASN A 147 -3.15 -0.03 -3.55
CA ASN A 147 -4.50 -0.59 -3.53
C ASN A 147 -5.36 -0.09 -2.35
N PHE A 148 -5.85 1.15 -2.44
CA PHE A 148 -6.54 1.84 -1.33
C PHE A 148 -8.08 1.81 -1.43
N TRP A 149 -8.65 0.88 -2.20
CA TRP A 149 -10.10 0.80 -2.41
C TRP A 149 -10.92 0.40 -1.16
N LEU A 150 -10.28 -0.18 -0.14
CA LEU A 150 -10.87 -0.43 1.19
C LEU A 150 -10.33 0.54 2.27
N CYS A 151 -9.74 1.65 1.83
CA CYS A 151 -9.14 2.64 2.72
C CYS A 151 -10.18 3.73 3.04
N GLU A 152 -10.72 3.71 4.25
CA GLU A 152 -11.83 4.57 4.66
C GLU A 152 -11.39 5.63 5.69
N PRO A 153 -12.05 6.81 5.73
CA PRO A 153 -11.81 7.82 6.75
C PRO A 153 -12.12 7.32 8.17
N VAL A 154 -11.19 7.46 9.11
CA VAL A 154 -11.37 6.99 10.49
C VAL A 154 -12.09 7.98 11.41
N ASN A 155 -12.17 9.26 11.04
CA ASN A 155 -12.83 10.32 11.80
C ASN A 155 -12.45 10.29 13.29
N SER A 156 -13.44 10.24 14.19
CA SER A 156 -13.24 10.21 15.65
C SER A 156 -12.57 8.93 16.18
N ARG A 157 -12.40 7.88 15.36
CA ARG A 157 -11.77 6.61 15.77
C ARG A 157 -10.25 6.63 15.66
N ARG A 158 -9.66 7.68 15.06
CA ARG A 158 -8.23 7.77 14.76
C ARG A 158 -7.33 7.45 15.96
N GLU A 159 -7.54 8.11 17.08
CA GLU A 159 -6.72 7.95 18.28
C GLU A 159 -6.82 6.52 18.85
N ASN A 160 -8.03 5.96 18.88
CA ASN A 160 -8.25 4.60 19.34
C ASN A 160 -7.55 3.55 18.45
N LEU A 161 -7.61 3.73 17.12
CA LEU A 161 -6.93 2.85 16.17
C LEU A 161 -5.41 2.97 16.28
N TYR A 162 -4.91 4.20 16.38
CA TYR A 162 -3.48 4.44 16.56
C TYR A 162 -2.96 3.78 17.84
N ASN A 163 -3.61 4.03 18.98
CA ASN A 163 -3.25 3.43 20.27
C ASN A 163 -3.35 1.90 20.26
N HIS A 164 -4.31 1.34 19.52
CA HIS A 164 -4.41 -0.10 19.31
C HIS A 164 -3.17 -0.67 18.61
N VAL A 165 -2.71 -0.02 17.53
CA VAL A 165 -1.51 -0.44 16.79
C VAL A 165 -0.24 -0.24 17.64
N ILE A 166 -0.11 0.88 18.35
CA ILE A 166 1.01 1.12 19.28
C ILE A 166 1.09 0.02 20.35
N ARG A 167 -0.03 -0.33 20.98
CA ARG A 167 -0.08 -1.40 21.99
C ARG A 167 0.36 -2.74 21.41
N ARG A 168 -0.07 -3.04 20.18
CA ARG A 168 0.33 -4.26 19.46
C ARG A 168 1.84 -4.29 19.19
N ILE A 169 2.42 -3.17 18.78
CA ILE A 169 3.87 -3.01 18.58
C ILE A 169 4.62 -3.27 19.89
N ASP A 170 4.21 -2.64 20.98
CA ASP A 170 4.86 -2.80 22.29
C ASP A 170 4.77 -4.24 22.81
N ASN A 171 3.61 -4.88 22.64
CA ASN A 171 3.41 -6.28 22.97
C ASN A 171 4.41 -7.17 22.22
N ILE A 172 4.61 -6.95 20.92
CA ILE A 172 5.60 -7.72 20.14
C ILE A 172 7.04 -7.45 20.61
N TYR A 173 7.40 -6.18 20.90
CA TYR A 173 8.71 -5.86 21.46
C TYR A 173 8.98 -6.60 22.78
N ASN A 174 7.96 -6.67 23.63
CA ASN A 174 8.02 -7.30 24.94
C ASN A 174 7.84 -8.84 24.89
N GLY A 175 7.64 -9.42 23.72
CA GLY A 175 7.52 -10.87 23.54
C GLY A 175 6.18 -11.45 23.96
N ASP A 176 5.09 -10.67 23.87
CA ASP A 176 3.74 -11.15 24.13
C ASP A 176 3.40 -12.32 23.19
N ARG A 177 3.05 -13.46 23.79
CA ARG A 177 2.82 -14.70 23.05
C ARG A 177 1.62 -14.60 22.11
N THR A 178 0.57 -13.88 22.49
CA THR A 178 -0.67 -13.81 21.71
C THR A 178 -0.45 -13.01 20.43
N GLU A 179 0.16 -11.83 20.53
CA GLU A 179 0.44 -10.98 19.36
C GLU A 179 1.50 -11.59 18.45
N MET A 180 2.54 -12.21 19.04
CA MET A 180 3.53 -12.93 18.25
C MET A 180 2.89 -14.09 17.49
N GLU A 181 2.07 -14.92 18.13
CA GLU A 181 1.41 -16.04 17.45
C GLU A 181 0.45 -15.57 16.34
N ALA A 182 -0.33 -14.51 16.58
CA ALA A 182 -1.21 -13.95 15.55
C ALA A 182 -0.43 -13.52 14.30
N MET A 183 0.74 -12.88 14.49
CA MET A 183 1.61 -12.48 13.39
C MET A 183 2.35 -13.67 12.74
N LYS A 184 2.74 -14.70 13.51
CA LYS A 184 3.27 -15.97 12.94
C LYS A 184 2.24 -16.63 12.03
N GLN A 185 1.00 -16.74 12.48
CA GLN A 185 -0.10 -17.31 11.68
C GLN A 185 -0.34 -16.52 10.40
N TYR A 186 -0.25 -15.19 10.45
CA TYR A 186 -0.27 -14.35 9.26
C TYR A 186 0.87 -14.73 8.30
N PHE A 187 2.12 -14.79 8.77
CA PHE A 187 3.27 -15.12 7.92
C PHE A 187 3.24 -16.54 7.36
N TYR A 188 2.76 -17.54 8.12
CA TYR A 188 2.60 -18.90 7.61
C TYR A 188 1.59 -18.97 6.45
N ARG A 189 0.49 -18.23 6.51
CA ARG A 189 -0.46 -18.13 5.37
C ARG A 189 0.20 -17.55 4.12
N HIS A 190 1.25 -16.75 4.30
CA HIS A 190 2.05 -16.15 3.23
C HIS A 190 3.31 -16.96 2.90
N GLN A 191 3.36 -18.23 3.34
CA GLN A 191 4.38 -19.21 2.97
C GLN A 191 5.81 -18.82 3.41
N LEU A 192 5.93 -18.05 4.50
CA LEU A 192 7.22 -17.85 5.15
C LEU A 192 7.57 -19.09 5.97
N THR A 193 8.86 -19.43 5.96
CA THR A 193 9.41 -20.50 6.79
C THR A 193 9.55 -20.05 8.23
N SER A 194 9.62 -20.99 9.17
CA SER A 194 9.84 -20.66 10.59
C SER A 194 11.13 -19.86 10.80
N LEU A 195 12.20 -20.16 10.04
CA LEU A 195 13.46 -19.43 10.12
C LEU A 195 13.30 -17.95 9.71
N GLU A 196 12.64 -17.68 8.60
CA GLU A 196 12.38 -16.31 8.14
C GLU A 196 11.51 -15.53 9.13
N ILE A 197 10.53 -16.21 9.74
CA ILE A 197 9.65 -15.61 10.74
C ILE A 197 10.44 -15.23 11.99
N GLU A 198 11.26 -16.13 12.54
CA GLU A 198 12.11 -15.82 13.69
C GLU A 198 13.11 -14.71 13.38
N GLN A 199 13.67 -14.70 12.17
CA GLN A 199 14.53 -13.62 11.70
C GLN A 199 13.79 -12.27 11.69
N ALA A 200 12.58 -12.20 11.11
CA ALA A 200 11.77 -10.99 11.08
C ALA A 200 11.47 -10.43 12.48
N PHE A 201 11.13 -11.31 13.43
CA PHE A 201 10.92 -10.91 14.83
C PHE A 201 12.22 -10.43 15.49
N SER A 202 13.32 -11.13 15.26
CA SER A 202 14.64 -10.74 15.79
C SER A 202 15.02 -9.34 15.29
N ASP A 203 14.92 -9.11 13.98
CA ASP A 203 15.24 -7.83 13.33
C ASP A 203 14.35 -6.72 13.90
N PHE A 204 13.04 -6.92 13.95
CA PHE A 204 12.10 -5.95 14.50
C PHE A 204 12.40 -5.60 15.97
N ARG A 205 12.63 -6.61 16.81
CA ARG A 205 12.91 -6.42 18.25
C ARG A 205 14.29 -5.81 18.52
N SER A 206 15.21 -5.91 17.57
CA SER A 206 16.53 -5.30 17.66
C SER A 206 16.52 -3.79 17.36
N GLN A 207 15.55 -3.28 16.59
CA GLN A 207 15.51 -1.89 16.17
C GLN A 207 15.38 -0.90 17.35
N ARG A 208 16.18 0.17 17.31
CA ARG A 208 16.22 1.25 18.31
C ARG A 208 16.29 2.62 17.61
N PRO A 209 15.54 3.65 18.06
CA PRO A 209 14.49 3.59 19.08
C PRO A 209 13.35 2.64 18.68
N ARG A 210 12.58 2.13 19.65
CA ARG A 210 11.42 1.28 19.35
C ARG A 210 10.42 2.09 18.52
N LEU A 211 9.76 1.45 17.55
CA LEU A 211 8.79 2.12 16.66
C LEU A 211 7.64 2.83 17.42
N ALA A 212 7.26 2.33 18.59
CA ALA A 212 6.27 2.97 19.44
C ALA A 212 6.70 4.35 20.00
N ILE A 213 8.02 4.60 20.03
CA ILE A 213 8.65 5.81 20.59
C ILE A 213 9.15 6.74 19.46
N ALA A 214 9.32 6.23 18.24
CA ALA A 214 9.97 6.92 17.13
C ALA A 214 9.04 7.84 16.30
N GLN A 215 7.83 8.13 16.78
CA GLN A 215 6.78 8.82 16.03
C GLN A 215 6.62 10.28 16.44
#